data_AF-A0A433QS64-F1
#
_entry.id   AF-A0A433QS64-F1
#
_cell.length_a   1.000
_cell.length_b   1.000
_cell.length_c   1.000
_cell.angle_alpha   90.00
_cell.angle_beta   90.00
_cell.angle_gamma   90.00
#
_symmetry.space_group_name_H-M   'P 1'
#
loop_
_entity.id
_entity.type
_entity.pdbx_description
1 polymer ?
#
loop_
_entity_poly.entity_id
_entity_poly.type
_entity_poly.pdbx_seq_one_letter_code
_entity_poly.pdbx_strand_id
1 'polypeptide(L)' 'MDGPPAQSLGVEPVDHDVMRKPPRPKNKPILTRVLIMRVLSAAAIVVVGTMFIYVSEMQDGVVTARDTTM' A
#
# COMPACT_ATOMS: atom_id res chain seq x y z
N MET A 1 -6.89 5.97 7.13
CA MET A 1 -6.69 7.40 6.81
C MET A 1 -5.92 7.48 5.51
N ASP A 2 -6.61 7.60 4.38
CA ASP A 2 -5.99 7.61 3.03
C ASP A 2 -6.46 8.80 2.18
N GLY A 3 -7.32 9.66 2.74
CA GLY A 3 -7.89 10.83 2.05
C GLY A 3 -6.82 11.87 1.69
N PRO A 4 -6.04 12.38 2.66
CA PRO A 4 -5.03 13.39 2.37
C PRO A 4 -3.95 12.93 1.36
N PRO A 5 -3.37 11.71 1.45
CA PRO A 5 -2.41 11.23 0.45
C PRO A 5 -3.02 11.06 -0.95
N ALA A 6 -4.23 10.53 -1.07
CA ALA A 6 -4.90 10.38 -2.36
C ALA A 6 -5.21 11.73 -3.02
N GLN A 7 -5.51 12.75 -2.23
CA GLN A 7 -5.67 14.12 -2.72
C GLN A 7 -4.35 14.73 -3.19
N SER A 8 -3.24 14.46 -2.49
CA SER A 8 -1.90 14.92 -2.91
C SER A 8 -1.47 14.34 -4.25
N LEU A 9 -1.84 13.09 -4.57
CA LEU A 9 -1.57 12.50 -5.89
C LEU A 9 -2.28 13.26 -7.03
N GLY A 10 -3.41 13.91 -6.74
CA GLY A 10 -4.15 14.70 -7.73
C GLY A 10 -3.49 16.02 -8.12
N VAL A 11 -2.48 16.47 -7.35
CA VAL A 11 -1.73 17.71 -7.61
C VAL A 11 -0.32 17.47 -8.15
N GLU A 12 0.03 16.22 -8.47
CA GLU A 12 1.32 15.91 -9.07
C GLU A 12 1.47 16.57 -10.45
N PRO A 13 2.67 17.09 -10.78
CA PRO A 13 2.92 17.68 -12.09
C PRO A 13 2.71 16.63 -13.19
N VAL A 14 2.12 17.08 -14.29
CA VAL A 14 1.81 16.21 -15.42
C VAL A 14 3.09 15.76 -16.12
N ASP A 15 3.12 14.50 -16.57
CA ASP A 15 4.22 13.94 -17.36
C ASP A 15 4.48 14.76 -18.64
N HIS A 16 5.73 15.19 -18.85
CA HIS A 16 6.15 16.03 -19.97
C HIS A 16 5.88 15.38 -21.34
N ASP A 17 5.89 14.04 -21.41
CA ASP A 17 5.64 13.30 -22.64
C ASP A 17 4.15 12.94 -22.83
N VAL A 18 3.23 13.40 -21.97
CA VAL A 18 1.81 13.01 -22.02
C VAL A 18 1.16 13.33 -23.38
N MET A 19 1.49 14.47 -23.98
CA MET A 19 0.91 14.94 -25.25
C MET A 19 1.47 14.20 -26.47
N ARG A 20 2.59 13.47 -26.31
CA ARG A 20 3.18 12.65 -27.37
C ARG A 20 2.61 11.23 -27.41
N LYS A 21 1.83 10.83 -26.39
CA LYS A 21 1.21 9.52 -26.27
C LYS A 21 -0.17 9.53 -26.96
N PRO A 22 -0.59 8.44 -27.63
CA PRO A 22 -1.92 8.35 -28.22
C PRO A 22 -3.02 8.32 -27.14
N PRO A 23 -4.27 8.70 -27.47
CA PRO A 23 -5.39 8.64 -26.53
C PRO A 23 -5.58 7.24 -25.93
N ARG A 24 -5.90 7.18 -24.63
CA ARG A 24 -6.13 5.90 -23.94
C ARG A 24 -7.34 5.16 -24.54
N PRO A 25 -7.24 3.85 -24.85
CA PRO A 25 -8.39 3.06 -25.30
C PRO A 25 -9.48 2.95 -24.23
N LYS A 26 -10.75 3.06 -24.63
CA LYS A 26 -11.92 3.03 -23.72
C LYS A 26 -12.00 1.75 -22.88
N ASN A 27 -11.58 0.62 -23.45
CA ASN A 27 -11.69 -0.69 -22.81
C ASN A 27 -10.41 -1.12 -22.07
N LYS A 28 -9.41 -0.23 -21.94
CA LYS A 28 -8.15 -0.58 -21.27
C LYS A 28 -8.35 -0.60 -19.75
N PRO A 29 -8.11 -1.73 -19.05
CA PRO A 29 -8.34 -1.85 -17.62
C PRO A 29 -7.38 -0.93 -16.82
N ILE A 30 -7.88 -0.39 -15.71
CA ILE A 30 -7.07 0.37 -14.75
C ILE A 30 -6.18 -0.59 -13.95
N LEU A 31 -6.76 -1.70 -13.47
CA LEU A 31 -6.03 -2.76 -12.79
C LEU A 31 -5.42 -3.74 -13.79
N THR A 32 -4.09 -3.75 -13.86
CA THR A 32 -3.35 -4.76 -14.63
C THR A 32 -2.96 -5.93 -13.72
N ARG A 33 -2.74 -7.12 -14.29
CA ARG A 33 -2.24 -8.27 -13.52
C ARG A 33 -0.94 -7.97 -12.78
N VAL A 34 -0.05 -7.19 -13.40
CA VAL A 34 1.21 -6.76 -12.78
C VAL A 34 0.95 -5.86 -11.57
N LEU A 35 0.02 -4.90 -11.68
CA LEU A 35 -0.35 -4.04 -10.56
C LEU A 35 -0.92 -4.87 -9.39
N ILE A 36 -1.82 -5.81 -9.69
CA ILE A 36 -2.41 -6.69 -8.67
C ILE A 36 -1.32 -7.51 -7.96
N MET A 37 -0.39 -8.12 -8.71
CA MET A 37 0.70 -8.89 -8.11
C MET A 37 1.58 -8.04 -7.20
N ARG A 38 1.88 -6.80 -7.59
CA ARG A 38 2.65 -5.85 -6.75
C ARG A 38 1.93 -5.50 -5.46
N VAL A 39 0.63 -5.24 -5.54
CA VAL A 39 -0.20 -4.94 -4.36
C VAL A 39 -0.26 -6.15 -3.43
N LEU A 40 -0.46 -7.36 -3.97
CA LEU A 40 -0.49 -8.58 -3.17
C LEU A 40 0.85 -8.88 -2.50
N SER A 41 1.99 -8.67 -3.19
CA SER A 41 3.31 -8.85 -2.58
C SER A 41 3.55 -7.85 -1.44
N ALA A 42 3.16 -6.58 -1.61
CA ALA A 42 3.30 -5.58 -0.56
C ALA A 42 2.39 -5.90 0.64
N ALA A 43 1.14 -6.29 0.37
CA ALA A 43 0.21 -6.70 1.41
C ALA A 43 0.70 -7.92 2.20
N ALA A 44 1.26 -8.93 1.52
CA ALA A 44 1.82 -10.11 2.17
C ALA A 44 2.98 -9.75 3.11
N ILE A 45 3.91 -8.89 2.67
CA ILE A 45 5.03 -8.43 3.50
C ILE A 45 4.52 -7.71 4.75
N VAL A 46 3.55 -6.80 4.61
CA VAL A 46 2.99 -6.05 5.73
C VAL A 46 2.30 -7.00 6.72
N VAL A 47 1.44 -7.90 6.25
CA VAL A 47 0.70 -8.83 7.12
C VAL A 47 1.63 -9.81 7.84
N VAL A 48 2.58 -10.40 7.11
CA VAL A 48 3.54 -11.33 7.72
C VAL A 48 4.42 -10.59 8.73
N GLY A 49 4.91 -9.39 8.37
CA GLY A 49 5.76 -8.58 9.25
C GLY A 49 5.04 -8.17 10.53
N THR A 50 3.81 -7.66 10.43
CA THR A 50 3.05 -7.24 11.63
C THR A 50 2.67 -8.43 12.49
N MET A 51 2.24 -9.55 11.88
CA MET A 51 1.87 -10.75 12.63
C MET A 51 3.09 -11.40 13.31
N PHE A 52 4.25 -11.40 12.64
CA PHE A 52 5.49 -11.90 13.21
C PHE A 52 5.89 -11.11 14.46
N ILE A 53 5.89 -9.77 14.36
CA ILE A 53 6.20 -8.89 15.49
C ILE A 53 5.17 -9.09 16.61
N TYR A 54 3.89 -9.16 16.27
CA TYR A 54 2.81 -9.37 17.25
C TYR A 54 3.02 -10.67 18.04
N VAL A 55 3.32 -11.77 17.34
CA VAL A 55 3.56 -13.06 17.99
C VAL A 55 4.84 -13.05 18.81
N SER A 56 5.92 -12.42 18.33
CA SER A 56 7.18 -12.37 19.07
C SER A 56 7.07 -11.57 20.36
N GLU A 57 6.39 -10.42 20.33
CA GLU A 57 6.24 -9.56 21.51
C GLU A 57 5.23 -10.13 22.52
N MET A 58 4.21 -10.88 22.06
CA MET A 58 3.17 -11.43 22.95
C MET A 58 3.51 -12.83 23.50
N GLN A 59 4.61 -13.45 23.07
CA GLN A 59 5.05 -14.78 23.52
C GLN A 59 5.62 -14.81 24.94
N ASP A 60 6.06 -13.69 25.49
CA ASP A 60 6.65 -13.62 26.83
C ASP A 60 5.63 -13.85 27.97
N GLY A 61 4.32 -13.88 27.66
CA GLY A 61 3.23 -14.17 28.61
C GLY A 61 3.04 -13.13 29.72
N VAL A 62 3.90 -12.11 29.76
CA VAL A 62 3.87 -10.98 30.68
C VAL A 62 3.33 -9.79 29.92
N VAL A 63 2.10 -9.37 30.24
CA VAL A 63 1.53 -8.13 29.71
C VAL A 63 2.25 -6.97 30.39
N THR A 64 3.15 -6.33 29.65
CA THR A 64 3.93 -5.18 30.12
C THR A 64 3.14 -3.90 29.86
N ALA A 65 3.42 -2.81 30.59
CA ALA A 65 2.76 -1.51 30.36
C ALA A 65 2.95 -0.97 28.92
N ARG A 66 3.98 -1.44 28.21
CA ARG A 66 4.21 -1.18 26.78
C ARG A 66 3.15 -1.86 25.89
N ASP A 67 2.73 -3.08 26.21
CA ASP A 67 1.76 -3.85 25.41
C ASP A 67 0.33 -3.32 25.55
N THR A 68 0.05 -2.57 26.61
CA THR A 68 -1.27 -1.95 26.86
C THR A 68 -1.42 -0.54 26.27
N THR A 69 -0.33 0.08 25.83
CA THR A 69 -0.32 1.46 25.30
C THR A 69 -0.02 1.54 23.80
N MET A 70 0.41 0.44 23.19
CA MET A 70 0.70 0.31 21.75
C MET A 70 -0.43 -0.42 21.03
#